data_AF-A0A7W5EJN6-F1
#
_entry.id   AF-A0A7W5EJN6-F1
#
_cell.length_a   1.000
_cell.length_b   1.000
_cell.length_c   1.000
_cell.angle_alpha   90.00
_cell.angle_beta   90.00
_cell.angle_gamma   90.00
#
_symmetry.space_group_name_H-M   'P 1'
#
loop_
_entity.id
_entity.type
_entity.pdbx_description
1 polymer ?
#
loop_
_entity_poly.entity_id
_entity_poly.type
_entity_poly.pdbx_seq_one_letter_code
_entity_poly.pdbx_strand_id
1 'polypeptide(L)'
;MTDTIDLLEAIGRDASLRHASVDDLTAALTNAQASEALTAAVAHGDPSLLCAELGHKPMVVPQISQSPGHEEEERQPDEENDSTESPAPDKLASSRVH
;
A
#
# COMPACT_ATOMS: atom_id res chain seq x y z
N MET A 1 -17.11 -4.84 29.39
CA MET A 1 -15.90 -5.01 28.55
C MET A 1 -16.41 -4.82 27.14
N THR A 2 -16.06 -3.73 26.48
CA THR A 2 -16.47 -3.47 25.09
C THR A 2 -15.63 -4.39 24.20
N ASP A 3 -16.25 -5.15 23.31
CA ASP A 3 -15.52 -6.02 22.39
C ASP A 3 -14.63 -5.16 21.47
N THR A 4 -13.37 -5.55 21.29
CA THR A 4 -12.41 -4.84 20.45
C THR A 4 -12.90 -4.70 19.00
N ILE A 5 -13.70 -5.67 18.55
CA ILE A 5 -14.34 -5.65 17.23
C ILE A 5 -15.41 -4.57 17.14
N ASP A 6 -16.29 -4.44 18.14
CA ASP A 6 -17.33 -3.42 18.16
C ASP A 6 -16.73 -2.00 18.20
N LEU A 7 -15.60 -1.85 18.91
CA LEU A 7 -14.89 -0.57 18.96
C LEU A 7 -14.25 -0.23 17.62
N LEU A 8 -13.63 -1.20 16.94
CA LEU A 8 -13.12 -1.04 15.59
C LEU A 8 -14.23 -0.69 14.59
N GLU A 9 -15.41 -1.29 14.73
CA GLU A 9 -16.57 -0.95 13.90
C GLU A 9 -17.02 0.49 14.16
N ALA A 10 -17.12 0.91 15.42
CA ALA A 10 -17.52 2.27 15.80
C ALA A 10 -16.56 3.32 15.23
N ILE A 11 -15.25 3.07 15.31
CA ILE A 11 -14.20 3.93 14.73
C ILE A 11 -14.31 3.95 13.20
N GLY A 12 -14.55 2.80 12.58
CA GLY A 12 -14.71 2.69 11.12
C GLY A 12 -15.96 3.40 10.60
N ARG A 13 -17.02 3.45 11.41
CA ARG A 13 -18.31 4.10 11.10
C ARG A 13 -18.26 5.62 11.33
N ASP A 14 -17.57 6.07 12.36
CA ASP A 14 -17.42 7.50 12.66
C ASP A 14 -16.33 8.14 11.78
N ALA A 15 -16.76 8.95 10.82
CA ALA A 15 -15.86 9.66 9.92
C ALA A 15 -14.91 10.63 10.64
N SER A 16 -15.29 11.13 11.82
CA SER A 16 -14.47 12.04 12.62
C SER A 16 -13.30 11.30 13.26
N LEU A 17 -13.53 10.07 13.72
CA LEU A 17 -12.49 9.23 14.32
C LEU A 17 -11.51 8.70 13.28
N ARG A 18 -11.94 8.50 12.02
CA ARG A 18 -11.05 8.14 10.91
C ARG A 18 -9.99 9.20 10.57
N HIS A 19 -10.28 10.46 10.89
CA HIS A 19 -9.38 11.59 10.63
C HIS A 19 -8.90 12.27 11.91
N ALA A 20 -9.21 11.69 13.07
CA ALA A 20 -8.75 12.19 14.34
C ALA A 20 -7.22 12.15 14.43
N SER A 21 -6.64 13.08 15.17
CA SER A 21 -5.22 13.01 15.50
C SER A 21 -4.93 11.76 16.33
N VAL A 22 -3.67 11.32 16.34
CA VAL A 22 -3.25 10.17 17.15
C VAL A 22 -3.57 10.40 18.63
N ASP A 23 -3.38 11.61 19.13
CA ASP A 23 -3.65 11.96 20.53
C ASP A 23 -5.15 11.89 20.85
N ASP A 24 -6.00 12.44 19.98
CA ASP A 24 -7.46 12.42 20.16
C ASP A 24 -8.01 10.98 20.08
N LEU A 25 -7.51 10.18 19.13
CA LEU A 25 -7.91 8.80 18.96
C LEU A 25 -7.44 7.93 20.14
N THR A 26 -6.23 8.15 20.65
CA THR A 26 -5.71 7.45 21.83
C THR A 26 -6.53 7.79 23.08
N ALA A 27 -6.92 9.05 23.26
CA ALA A 27 -7.79 9.47 24.36
C ALA A 27 -9.19 8.84 24.26
N ALA A 28 -9.78 8.80 23.06
CA ALA A 28 -11.05 8.14 22.82
C ALA A 28 -11.00 6.64 23.12
N LEU A 29 -9.93 5.94 22.70
CA LEU A 29 -9.70 4.52 22.97
C LEU A 29 -9.51 4.24 24.46
N THR A 30 -8.78 5.10 25.17
CA THR A 30 -8.59 4.99 26.63
C THR A 30 -9.91 5.12 27.37
N ASN A 31 -10.74 6.10 26.99
CA ASN A 31 -12.08 6.29 27.56
C ASN A 31 -13.03 5.13 27.25
N ALA A 32 -12.88 4.51 26.08
CA ALA A 32 -13.66 3.34 25.67
C ALA A 32 -13.20 2.02 26.31
N GLN A 33 -12.14 2.05 27.15
CA GLN A 33 -11.48 0.88 27.72
C GLN A 33 -11.04 -0.14 26.65
N ALA A 34 -10.43 0.36 25.58
CA ALA A 34 -9.86 -0.44 24.50
C ALA A 34 -8.78 -1.41 25.01
N SER A 35 -8.47 -2.46 24.22
CA SER A 35 -7.34 -3.32 24.53
C SER A 35 -6.01 -2.55 24.46
N GLU A 36 -5.04 -3.04 25.23
CA GLU A 36 -3.68 -2.48 25.24
C GLU A 36 -3.06 -2.55 23.85
N ALA A 37 -3.29 -3.65 23.12
CA ALA A 37 -2.78 -3.83 21.76
C ALA A 37 -3.36 -2.80 20.78
N LEU A 38 -4.67 -2.49 20.87
CA LEU A 38 -5.31 -1.48 20.03
C LEU A 38 -4.80 -0.06 20.36
N THR A 39 -4.62 0.23 21.65
CA THR A 39 -4.10 1.52 22.11
C THR A 39 -2.65 1.73 21.67
N ALA A 40 -1.80 0.69 21.82
CA ALA A 40 -0.41 0.72 21.37
C ALA A 40 -0.31 0.86 19.84
N ALA A 41 -1.18 0.19 19.09
CA ALA A 41 -1.21 0.28 17.63
C ALA A 41 -1.50 1.71 17.14
N VAL A 42 -2.40 2.42 17.80
CA VAL A 42 -2.67 3.84 17.48
C VAL A 42 -1.52 4.75 17.92
N ALA A 43 -1.01 4.58 19.14
CA ALA A 43 0.02 5.45 19.70
C ALA A 43 1.37 5.34 18.96
N HIS A 44 1.75 4.13 18.54
CA HIS A 44 3.06 3.86 17.92
C HIS A 44 2.99 3.63 16.41
N GLY A 45 1.78 3.49 15.84
CA GLY A 45 1.60 3.11 14.45
C GLY A 45 2.03 1.67 14.12
N ASP A 46 2.21 0.83 15.14
CA ASP A 46 2.63 -0.57 14.98
C ASP A 46 1.44 -1.54 15.22
N PRO A 47 0.88 -2.16 14.17
CA PRO A 47 -0.24 -3.07 14.29
C PRO A 47 0.16 -4.48 14.77
N SER A 48 1.44 -4.77 14.99
CA SER A 48 1.93 -6.14 15.25
C SER A 48 1.25 -6.81 16.45
N LEU A 49 1.09 -6.07 17.56
CA LEU A 49 0.41 -6.56 18.76
C LEU A 49 -1.08 -6.81 18.50
N LEU A 50 -1.74 -5.90 17.78
CA LEU A 50 -3.14 -6.02 17.42
C LEU A 50 -3.38 -7.20 16.47
N CYS A 51 -2.47 -7.42 15.51
CA CYS A 51 -2.50 -8.59 14.63
C CYS A 51 -2.37 -9.90 15.40
N ALA A 52 -1.53 -9.95 16.43
CA ALA A 52 -1.39 -11.12 17.29
C ALA A 52 -2.67 -11.39 18.10
N GLU A 53 -3.28 -10.34 18.68
CA GLU A 53 -4.56 -10.48 19.42
C GLU A 53 -5.69 -10.97 18.52
N LEU A 54 -5.79 -10.46 17.29
CA LEU A 54 -6.85 -10.82 16.35
C LEU A 54 -6.57 -12.12 15.57
N GLY A 55 -5.44 -12.78 15.81
CA GLY A 55 -5.09 -14.04 15.14
C GLY A 55 -4.81 -13.89 13.65
N HIS A 56 -4.28 -12.73 13.22
CA HIS A 56 -3.98 -12.44 11.82
C HIS A 56 -3.00 -13.49 11.25
N LYS A 57 -3.37 -14.07 10.11
CA LYS A 57 -2.53 -15.00 9.34
C LYS A 57 -2.20 -14.39 7.98
N PRO A 58 -0.92 -14.21 7.63
CA PRO A 58 -0.55 -13.74 6.31
C PRO A 58 -0.99 -14.76 5.27
N MET A 59 -1.85 -14.33 4.35
CA MET A 59 -2.25 -15.13 3.19
C MET A 59 -1.22 -14.88 2.08
N VAL A 60 -0.25 -15.78 1.95
CA VAL A 60 0.75 -15.69 0.88
C VAL A 60 0.10 -16.23 -0.40
N VAL A 61 -0.07 -15.36 -1.40
CA VAL A 61 -0.56 -15.81 -2.71
C VAL A 61 0.46 -16.79 -3.29
N PRO A 62 0.07 -17.99 -3.76
CA PRO A 62 0.99 -18.83 -4.51
C PRO A 62 1.38 -18.07 -5.77
N GLN A 63 2.64 -17.63 -5.86
CA GLN A 63 3.15 -17.05 -7.09
C GLN A 63 3.18 -18.14 -8.16
N ILE A 64 2.19 -18.15 -9.04
CA ILE A 64 2.22 -18.99 -10.23
C ILE A 64 2.77 -18.11 -11.35
N SER A 65 4.09 -18.12 -11.53
CA SER A 65 4.70 -17.52 -12.72
C SER A 65 4.49 -18.48 -13.89
N GLN A 66 3.37 -18.34 -14.60
CA GLN A 66 3.21 -18.95 -15.92
C GLN A 66 3.89 -18.01 -16.93
N SER A 67 5.12 -18.32 -17.34
CA SER A 67 5.67 -17.75 -18.55
C SER A 67 5.06 -18.47 -19.75
N PRO A 68 4.43 -17.77 -20.72
CA PRO A 68 4.08 -18.37 -22.00
C PRO A 68 5.32 -19.04 -22.60
N GLY A 69 5.18 -20.28 -23.07
CA GLY A 69 6.25 -20.97 -23.78
C GLY A 69 6.62 -20.16 -25.02
N HIS A 70 7.75 -19.47 -24.97
CA HIS A 70 8.32 -18.81 -26.13
C HIS A 70 8.91 -19.92 -27.01
N GLU A 71 8.22 -20.26 -28.09
CA GLU A 71 8.84 -21.01 -29.18
C GLU A 71 9.96 -20.09 -29.70
N GLU A 72 11.21 -20.50 -29.52
CA GLU A 72 12.38 -19.79 -30.04
C GLU A 72 12.27 -19.81 -31.57
N GLU A 73 11.66 -18.78 -32.16
CA GLU A 73 11.74 -18.57 -33.60
C GLU A 73 13.21 -18.30 -33.92
N GLU A 74 13.83 -19.29 -34.56
CA GLU A 74 15.24 -19.27 -34.97
C GLU A 74 15.52 -17.93 -35.66
N ARG A 75 16.28 -17.06 -34.98
CA ARG A 75 16.75 -15.80 -35.58
C ARG A 75 17.62 -16.16 -36.77
N GLN A 76 17.07 -16.03 -37.97
CA GLN A 76 17.87 -16.00 -39.19
C GLN A 76 18.78 -14.76 -39.13
N PRO A 77 20.08 -14.92 -39.41
CA PRO A 77 21.00 -13.79 -39.43
C PRO A 77 20.79 -12.93 -40.69
N ASP A 78 20.86 -11.62 -40.46
CA ASP A 78 21.24 -10.48 -41.32
C ASP A 78 20.69 -10.29 -42.75
N GLU A 79 19.86 -9.24 -42.92
CA GLU A 79 20.06 -8.30 -44.03
C GLU A 79 20.15 -6.86 -43.47
N GLU A 80 21.33 -6.28 -43.66
CA GLU A 80 21.72 -4.90 -43.37
C GLU A 80 20.79 -3.92 -44.11
N ASN A 81 19.95 -3.19 -43.37
CA ASN A 81 19.33 -1.98 -43.89
C ASN A 81 19.63 -0.81 -42.95
N ASP A 82 20.65 -0.07 -43.37
CA ASP A 82 21.05 1.24 -42.90
C ASP A 82 19.87 2.23 -42.87
N SER A 83 19.98 3.26 -42.01
CA SER A 83 19.00 4.33 -41.77
C SER A 83 17.83 3.95 -40.83
N THR A 84 17.83 4.35 -39.57
CA THR A 84 17.74 5.77 -39.18
C THR A 84 18.11 5.96 -37.71
N GLU A 85 19.11 6.82 -37.52
CA GLU A 85 19.55 7.43 -36.29
C GLU A 85 18.39 8.01 -35.49
N SER A 86 18.29 7.64 -34.21
CA SER A 86 17.46 8.35 -33.23
C SER A 86 18.38 8.93 -32.16
N PRO A 87 18.46 10.26 -32.02
CA PRO A 87 18.77 10.86 -30.74
C PRO A 87 17.48 11.38 -30.12
N ALA A 88 17.27 10.93 -28.87
CA ALA A 88 16.15 11.26 -28.02
C ALA A 88 16.25 12.71 -27.45
N PRO A 89 15.33 13.16 -26.57
CA PRO A 89 14.65 14.44 -26.65
C PRO A 89 15.35 15.55 -25.85
N ASP A 90 15.53 16.74 -26.44
CA ASP A 90 16.06 17.89 -25.70
C ASP A 90 14.94 18.82 -25.22
N LYS A 91 14.87 18.97 -23.89
CA LYS A 91 13.99 19.89 -23.18
C LYS A 91 14.42 21.32 -23.49
N LEU A 92 13.54 22.12 -24.10
CA LEU A 92 13.66 23.58 -24.00
C LEU A 92 12.40 24.20 -23.40
N ALA A 93 12.67 24.84 -22.26
CA ALA A 93 11.79 25.61 -21.44
C ALA A 93 11.04 26.71 -22.21
N SER A 94 9.78 26.88 -21.82
CA SER A 94 9.24 28.11 -21.23
C SER A 94 9.43 29.44 -21.97
N SER A 95 8.30 30.16 -22.09
CA SER A 95 8.19 31.64 -22.03
C SER A 95 8.50 32.37 -23.36
N ARG A 96 7.85 33.45 -23.83
CA ARG A 96 6.62 34.24 -23.56
C ARG A 96 6.72 35.46 -24.52
N VAL A 97 5.59 36.03 -24.95
CA VAL A 97 5.38 37.40 -25.52
C VAL A 97 6.10 37.79 -26.83
N HIS A 98 5.34 37.95 -27.93
CA HIS A 98 4.79 39.23 -28.43
C HIS A 98 3.91 38.95 -29.65
#